data_AF-A0A1Y2P2I3-F1
#
_entry.id   AF-A0A1Y2P2I3-F1
#
_cell.length_a   1.000
_cell.length_b   1.000
_cell.length_c   1.000
_cell.angle_alpha   90.00
_cell.angle_beta   90.00
_cell.angle_gamma   90.00
#
_symmetry.space_group_name_H-M   'P 1'
#
loop_
_entity.id
_entity.type
_entity.pdbx_description
1 polymer ?
#
loop_
_entity_poly.entity_id
_entity_poly.type
_entity_poly.pdbx_seq_one_letter_code
_entity_poly.pdbx_strand_id
1 'polypeptide(L)'
;MHPPDPAPLPDDAREPDTYGPGTHGPDTYGPGTAGPDTRGPSTPGPAPHEPAPHGPDTDGPDTNEPDTDEPDMNEVVGRDDLLLLTLDTLRHDVAAELAAAGRLPNLARHLPGGAWEKRHAPGSFTYASHQAIFAGFLPTPAAPGPHPRLFAARFAGSETTARRTYVFDTPDLVSGLAAAGYRTVCVGGVGFFTNRGALGGVLPGLFQESHWEPEFGVASPVSFEAQVERVERIVAGLPRQRRLFLFVNVSALHQPNWFHLPGASREDGDSRATHAAALEYVDRHVGRLFAAMSSRRRCFAIVCSDHGTAYGDDGYTGHRLGHEAVWTVPYAHFFLEPSA
;
A
#
# COMPACT_ATOMS: atom_id res chain seq x y z
N MET A 1 -26.62 -60.87 35.31
CA MET A 1 -25.39 -60.09 35.08
C MET A 1 -25.72 -58.98 34.11
N HIS A 2 -25.70 -57.74 34.57
CA HIS A 2 -25.87 -56.52 33.81
C HIS A 2 -24.83 -55.54 34.36
N PRO A 3 -24.01 -54.88 33.53
CA PRO A 3 -23.04 -53.91 34.03
C PRO A 3 -23.73 -52.60 34.45
N PRO A 4 -23.17 -51.84 35.40
CA PRO A 4 -23.79 -50.63 35.94
C PRO A 4 -23.60 -49.40 35.04
N ASP A 5 -24.52 -48.44 35.18
CA ASP A 5 -24.56 -47.12 34.52
C ASP A 5 -23.33 -46.25 34.84
N PRO A 6 -22.89 -45.39 33.90
CA PRO A 6 -21.85 -44.39 34.15
C PRO A 6 -22.36 -43.14 34.88
N ALA A 7 -21.49 -42.59 35.72
CA ALA A 7 -21.69 -41.41 36.57
C ALA A 7 -21.86 -40.08 35.78
N PRO A 8 -22.48 -39.04 36.38
CA PRO A 8 -22.76 -37.77 35.70
C PRO A 8 -21.54 -36.82 35.63
N LEU A 9 -21.51 -35.99 34.58
CA LEU A 9 -20.54 -34.91 34.34
C LEU A 9 -20.78 -33.70 35.28
N PRO A 10 -19.76 -32.89 35.61
CA PRO A 10 -19.91 -31.73 36.48
C PRO A 10 -20.42 -30.47 35.76
N ASP A 11 -21.04 -29.62 36.57
CA ASP A 11 -21.72 -28.35 36.32
C ASP A 11 -20.83 -27.28 35.66
N ASP A 12 -21.30 -26.67 34.57
CA ASP A 12 -20.75 -25.43 34.01
C ASP A 12 -21.24 -24.24 34.84
N ALA A 13 -20.30 -23.56 35.50
CA ALA A 13 -20.55 -22.36 36.29
C ALA A 13 -20.93 -21.18 35.38
N ARG A 14 -22.14 -20.65 35.60
CA ARG A 14 -22.66 -19.39 35.05
C ARG A 14 -21.86 -18.19 35.57
N GLU A 15 -21.54 -17.25 34.68
CA GLU A 15 -21.11 -15.89 35.04
C GLU A 15 -22.27 -15.11 35.71
N PRO A 16 -21.97 -14.18 36.65
CA PRO A 16 -23.01 -13.35 37.27
C PRO A 16 -23.27 -12.03 36.52
N ASP A 17 -24.53 -11.82 36.15
CA ASP A 17 -25.10 -10.55 35.73
C ASP A 17 -25.06 -9.51 36.87
N THR A 18 -24.59 -8.30 36.60
CA THR A 18 -24.71 -7.15 37.51
C THR A 18 -25.75 -6.15 36.99
N TYR A 19 -26.81 -5.99 37.79
CA TYR A 19 -27.85 -4.97 37.66
C TYR A 19 -27.35 -3.59 38.08
N GLY A 20 -27.63 -2.56 37.28
CA GLY A 20 -27.59 -1.15 37.69
C GLY A 20 -29.02 -0.58 37.81
N PRO A 21 -29.32 0.30 38.78
CA PRO A 21 -30.68 0.75 39.05
C PRO A 21 -31.11 1.90 38.11
N GLY A 22 -32.39 1.89 37.75
CA GLY A 22 -33.01 2.84 36.83
C GLY A 22 -33.44 4.17 37.47
N THR A 23 -33.91 5.08 36.61
CA THR A 23 -34.68 6.26 37.00
C THR A 23 -35.81 6.54 36.02
N HIS A 24 -36.90 7.02 36.61
CA HIS A 24 -38.26 7.15 36.12
C HIS A 24 -38.47 8.16 34.98
N GLY A 25 -39.49 7.92 34.15
CA GLY A 25 -40.30 8.97 33.51
C GLY A 25 -41.77 8.77 33.89
N PRO A 26 -42.74 9.53 33.33
CA PRO A 26 -42.65 10.68 32.43
C PRO A 26 -43.48 11.88 32.94
N ASP A 27 -43.56 12.98 32.17
CA ASP A 27 -44.77 13.80 32.10
C ASP A 27 -44.86 14.52 30.74
N THR A 28 -46.01 14.37 30.09
CA THR A 28 -46.39 14.94 28.79
C THR A 28 -47.37 16.09 28.95
N TYR A 29 -47.14 17.19 28.24
CA TYR A 29 -48.19 18.12 27.79
C TYR A 29 -47.85 18.61 26.37
N GLY A 30 -48.75 18.38 25.41
CA GLY A 30 -48.90 19.20 24.20
C GLY A 30 -50.27 19.90 24.24
N PRO A 31 -50.78 20.53 23.16
CA PRO A 31 -50.14 20.96 21.91
C PRO A 31 -50.36 22.48 21.64
N GLY A 32 -49.67 23.02 20.63
CA GLY A 32 -49.93 24.37 20.11
C GLY A 32 -49.66 24.45 18.62
N THR A 33 -50.71 24.47 17.82
CA THR A 33 -50.72 24.62 16.36
C THR A 33 -50.62 26.09 15.95
N ALA A 34 -49.73 26.41 15.02
CA ALA A 34 -49.85 27.57 14.14
C ALA A 34 -49.30 27.21 12.75
N GLY A 35 -50.17 27.25 11.74
CA GLY A 35 -49.82 27.13 10.32
C GLY A 35 -49.18 28.42 9.75
N PRO A 36 -48.84 28.43 8.46
CA PRO A 36 -47.60 29.00 7.96
C PRO A 36 -47.70 30.49 7.60
N ASP A 37 -46.59 31.21 7.75
CA ASP A 37 -46.40 32.53 7.14
C ASP A 37 -45.32 32.41 6.05
N THR A 38 -45.76 32.56 4.81
CA THR A 38 -44.94 32.52 3.60
C THR A 38 -44.30 33.88 3.34
N ARG A 39 -42.98 33.97 3.48
CA ARG A 39 -42.17 34.99 2.79
C ARG A 39 -40.93 34.34 2.21
N GLY A 40 -40.98 34.09 0.90
CA GLY A 40 -39.86 33.55 0.14
C GLY A 40 -38.73 34.57 0.01
N PRO A 41 -37.46 34.17 0.14
CA PRO A 41 -36.33 35.00 -0.26
C PRO A 41 -36.13 34.92 -1.78
N SER A 42 -36.09 36.09 -2.41
CA SER A 42 -35.84 36.30 -3.84
C SER A 42 -34.43 35.85 -4.22
N THR A 43 -34.33 34.92 -5.18
CA THR A 43 -33.10 34.51 -5.83
C THR A 43 -32.68 35.55 -6.90
N PRO A 44 -31.44 36.05 -6.90
CA PRO A 44 -30.90 36.74 -8.07
C PRO A 44 -30.61 35.70 -9.16
N GLY A 45 -31.25 35.85 -10.32
CA GLY A 45 -30.99 35.00 -11.49
C GLY A 45 -29.57 35.22 -12.04
N PRO A 46 -28.99 34.23 -12.74
CA PRO A 46 -27.66 34.36 -13.32
C PRO A 46 -27.67 35.35 -14.49
N ALA A 47 -26.64 36.20 -14.57
CA ALA A 47 -26.39 37.06 -15.72
C ALA A 47 -26.01 36.21 -16.96
N PRO A 48 -26.43 36.59 -18.18
CA PRO A 48 -26.02 35.88 -19.38
C PRO A 48 -24.57 36.27 -19.71
N HIS A 49 -23.66 35.31 -19.59
CA HIS A 49 -22.34 35.39 -20.20
C HIS A 49 -22.44 34.80 -21.61
N GLU A 50 -22.26 35.63 -22.63
CA GLU A 50 -22.03 35.17 -24.01
C GLU A 50 -20.69 34.39 -24.07
N PRO A 51 -20.63 33.24 -24.77
CA PRO A 51 -19.37 32.55 -24.98
C PRO A 51 -18.58 33.27 -26.10
N ALA A 52 -17.34 33.64 -25.81
CA ALA A 52 -16.38 34.03 -26.82
C ALA A 52 -16.08 32.81 -27.74
N PRO A 53 -15.88 33.00 -29.06
CA PRO A 53 -15.57 31.90 -29.94
C PRO A 53 -14.13 31.43 -29.70
N HIS A 54 -13.98 30.20 -29.20
CA HIS A 54 -12.70 29.51 -29.19
C HIS A 54 -12.31 29.19 -30.64
N GLY A 55 -11.29 29.86 -31.16
CA GLY A 55 -10.53 29.38 -32.32
C GLY A 55 -9.79 28.09 -31.94
N PRO A 56 -9.42 27.24 -32.90
CA PRO A 56 -8.63 26.05 -32.60
C PRO A 56 -7.22 26.47 -32.18
N ASP A 57 -6.89 26.29 -30.91
CA ASP A 57 -5.51 26.33 -30.43
C ASP A 57 -4.77 25.13 -31.02
N THR A 58 -4.05 25.38 -32.12
CA THR A 58 -3.05 24.47 -32.65
C THR A 58 -1.75 24.72 -31.91
N ASP A 59 -1.63 24.18 -30.69
CA ASP A 59 -0.33 24.07 -30.05
C ASP A 59 0.41 22.88 -30.68
N GLY A 60 1.41 23.22 -31.51
CA GLY A 60 2.40 22.28 -32.00
C GLY A 60 3.23 21.71 -30.84
N PRO A 61 3.95 20.59 -31.05
CA PRO A 61 4.66 19.93 -29.98
C PRO A 61 5.79 20.83 -29.47
N ASP A 62 5.70 21.24 -28.21
CA ASP A 62 6.81 21.84 -27.48
C ASP A 62 7.98 20.84 -27.47
N THR A 63 8.96 21.15 -28.31
CA THR A 63 10.20 20.40 -28.46
C THR A 63 11.27 21.20 -27.72
N ASN A 64 11.38 20.99 -26.40
CA ASN A 64 12.58 21.16 -25.57
C ASN A 64 12.21 21.10 -24.08
N GLU A 65 11.90 19.90 -23.57
CA GLU A 65 12.11 19.62 -22.14
C GLU A 65 13.52 19.01 -22.01
N PRO A 66 14.32 19.40 -21.00
CA PRO A 66 15.61 18.77 -20.75
C PRO A 66 15.40 17.28 -20.51
N ASP A 67 16.34 16.43 -20.96
CA ASP A 67 16.41 15.00 -20.62
C ASP A 67 16.22 14.86 -19.10
N THR A 68 15.02 14.47 -18.66
CA THR A 68 14.76 14.20 -17.25
C THR A 68 15.25 12.80 -16.95
N ASP A 69 15.93 12.63 -15.81
CA ASP A 69 16.32 11.32 -15.25
C ASP A 69 15.10 10.40 -14.96
N GLU A 70 13.87 10.87 -15.20
CA GLU A 70 12.64 10.12 -15.00
C GLU A 70 12.33 9.17 -16.17
N PRO A 71 11.92 7.91 -15.90
CA PRO A 71 11.61 6.92 -16.93
C PRO A 71 10.38 7.31 -17.76
N ASP A 72 10.38 6.97 -19.06
CA ASP A 72 9.18 7.07 -19.89
C ASP A 72 8.27 5.87 -19.65
N MET A 73 7.20 6.05 -18.88
CA MET A 73 6.33 4.93 -18.57
C MET A 73 5.51 4.46 -19.77
N ASN A 74 5.40 5.27 -20.83
CA ASN A 74 4.80 4.83 -22.09
C ASN A 74 5.70 3.84 -22.85
N GLU A 75 7.02 3.90 -22.65
CA GLU A 75 7.96 2.92 -23.22
C GLU A 75 8.11 1.67 -22.35
N VAL A 76 8.06 1.85 -21.03
CA VAL A 76 8.18 0.75 -20.05
C VAL A 76 6.97 -0.18 -20.13
N VAL A 77 5.76 0.39 -20.10
CA VAL A 77 4.53 -0.41 -20.14
C VAL A 77 4.34 -1.01 -21.52
N GLY A 78 4.19 -2.34 -21.57
CA GLY A 78 4.12 -3.12 -22.80
C GLY A 78 5.44 -3.77 -23.20
N ARG A 79 6.56 -3.36 -22.60
CA ARG A 79 7.90 -3.89 -22.86
C ARG A 79 8.48 -4.66 -21.69
N ASP A 80 8.51 -4.04 -20.51
CA ASP A 80 9.20 -4.55 -19.32
C ASP A 80 8.25 -5.30 -18.39
N ASP A 81 8.79 -6.19 -17.55
CA ASP A 81 8.06 -6.68 -16.37
C ASP A 81 8.02 -5.58 -15.31
N LEU A 82 7.01 -5.59 -14.45
CA LEU A 82 6.79 -4.56 -13.43
C LEU A 82 6.78 -5.22 -12.05
N LEU A 83 7.56 -4.67 -11.12
CA LEU A 83 7.53 -5.01 -9.70
C LEU A 83 7.06 -3.80 -8.91
N LEU A 84 6.01 -3.96 -8.11
CA LEU A 84 5.64 -3.04 -7.03
C LEU A 84 5.85 -3.76 -5.70
N LEU A 85 6.88 -3.36 -4.97
CA LEU A 85 7.25 -3.90 -3.68
C LEU A 85 6.90 -2.88 -2.59
N THR A 86 5.87 -3.17 -1.79
CA THR A 86 5.54 -2.35 -0.61
C THR A 86 6.09 -2.98 0.65
N LEU A 87 6.94 -2.21 1.34
CA LEU A 87 7.52 -2.54 2.65
C LEU A 87 6.56 -2.02 3.72
N ASP A 88 5.63 -2.89 4.15
CA ASP A 88 4.48 -2.49 4.97
C ASP A 88 4.94 -1.88 6.29
N THR A 89 4.50 -0.65 6.59
CA THR A 89 4.86 0.14 7.80
C THR A 89 6.29 0.72 7.87
N LEU A 90 7.11 0.58 6.82
CA LEU A 90 8.49 1.07 6.84
C LEU A 90 8.60 2.60 6.96
N ARG A 91 9.18 3.06 8.08
CA ARG A 91 9.57 4.46 8.28
C ARG A 91 10.76 4.88 7.42
N HIS A 92 10.72 6.10 6.89
CA HIS A 92 11.84 6.67 6.14
C HIS A 92 13.12 6.84 6.95
N ASP A 93 13.03 7.32 8.20
CA ASP A 93 14.19 7.59 9.04
C ASP A 93 15.03 6.32 9.31
N VAL A 94 14.36 5.19 9.59
CA VAL A 94 15.02 3.90 9.76
C VAL A 94 15.65 3.42 8.45
N ALA A 95 14.94 3.51 7.33
CA ALA A 95 15.46 3.10 6.02
C ALA A 95 16.70 3.89 5.61
N ALA A 96 16.66 5.21 5.78
CA ALA A 96 17.75 6.12 5.46
C ALA A 96 18.97 5.89 6.37
N GLU A 97 18.77 5.72 7.68
CA GLU A 97 19.84 5.41 8.63
C GLU A 97 20.56 4.10 8.27
N LEU A 98 19.80 3.04 7.99
CA LEU A 98 20.38 1.73 7.67
C LEU A 98 21.11 1.73 6.31
N ALA A 99 20.58 2.45 5.31
CA ALA A 99 21.27 2.64 4.04
C ALA A 99 22.60 3.41 4.22
N ALA A 100 22.58 4.53 4.94
CA ALA A 100 23.76 5.34 5.22
C ALA A 100 24.83 4.58 6.04
N ALA A 101 24.39 3.67 6.92
CA ALA A 101 25.26 2.79 7.70
C ALA A 101 25.80 1.58 6.90
N GLY A 102 25.41 1.42 5.63
CA GLY A 102 25.83 0.27 4.80
C GLY A 102 25.21 -1.06 5.22
N ARG A 103 24.11 -1.04 5.98
CA ARG A 103 23.43 -2.23 6.53
C ARG A 103 22.39 -2.83 5.59
N LEU A 104 22.14 -2.18 4.45
CA LEU A 104 21.20 -2.65 3.41
C LEU A 104 21.93 -2.91 2.07
N PRO A 105 22.95 -3.78 2.01
CA PRO A 105 23.78 -3.93 0.82
C PRO A 105 23.00 -4.42 -0.42
N ASN A 106 21.92 -5.18 -0.24
CA ASN A 106 21.17 -5.71 -1.38
C ASN A 106 20.17 -4.70 -1.96
N LEU A 107 19.56 -3.85 -1.12
CA LEU A 107 18.72 -2.72 -1.56
C LEU A 107 19.56 -1.56 -2.06
N ALA A 108 20.53 -1.10 -1.27
CA ALA A 108 21.25 0.16 -1.49
C ALA A 108 21.97 0.21 -2.84
N ARG A 109 22.48 -0.93 -3.35
CA ARG A 109 23.11 -1.01 -4.67
C ARG A 109 22.18 -0.70 -5.85
N HIS A 110 20.87 -0.78 -5.66
CA HIS A 110 19.87 -0.45 -6.67
C HIS A 110 19.24 0.92 -6.48
N LEU A 111 19.38 1.53 -5.30
CA LEU A 111 18.85 2.86 -5.04
C LEU A 111 19.59 3.90 -5.89
N PRO A 112 18.88 4.81 -6.58
CA PRO A 112 19.52 5.94 -7.24
C PRO A 112 20.39 6.73 -6.26
N GLY A 113 21.68 6.88 -6.57
CA GLY A 113 22.66 7.52 -5.68
C GLY A 113 22.91 6.79 -4.35
N GLY A 114 22.45 5.54 -4.21
CA GLY A 114 22.58 4.76 -2.97
C GLY A 114 21.67 5.22 -1.83
N ALA A 115 20.68 6.08 -2.10
CA ALA A 115 19.84 6.70 -1.09
C ALA A 115 18.34 6.54 -1.37
N TRP A 116 17.55 6.48 -0.29
CA TRP A 116 16.10 6.54 -0.38
C TRP A 116 15.62 7.96 -0.65
N GLU A 117 14.59 8.09 -1.47
CA GLU A 117 13.89 9.36 -1.61
C GLU A 117 12.87 9.53 -0.46
N LYS A 118 12.88 10.70 0.19
CA LYS A 118 11.90 11.07 1.20
C LYS A 118 10.57 11.42 0.53
N ARG A 119 9.52 10.64 0.82
CA ARG A 119 8.17 10.85 0.27
C ARG A 119 7.09 10.83 1.35
N HIS A 120 5.93 11.39 1.03
CA HIS A 120 4.73 11.30 1.84
C HIS A 120 3.82 10.17 1.34
N ALA A 121 3.39 9.33 2.27
CA ALA A 121 2.44 8.27 2.03
C ALA A 121 1.09 8.83 1.52
N PRO A 122 0.39 8.14 0.60
CA PRO A 122 -0.92 8.57 0.14
C PRO A 122 -2.05 8.23 1.13
N GLY A 123 -1.76 7.49 2.19
CA GLY A 123 -2.67 7.22 3.30
C GLY A 123 -1.92 6.74 4.53
N SER A 124 -2.52 6.87 5.72
CA SER A 124 -1.87 6.57 7.01
C SER A 124 -2.01 5.12 7.49
N PHE A 125 -2.54 4.22 6.65
CA PHE A 125 -2.67 2.79 6.93
C PHE A 125 -2.87 1.99 5.65
N THR A 126 -2.62 0.68 5.72
CA THR A 126 -2.51 -0.21 4.57
C THR A 126 -3.65 -0.07 3.56
N TYR A 127 -4.92 -0.17 3.99
CA TYR A 127 -6.03 -0.20 3.04
C TYR A 127 -6.17 1.11 2.25
N ALA A 128 -6.16 2.25 2.95
CA ALA A 128 -6.28 3.56 2.28
C ALA A 128 -5.08 3.85 1.38
N SER A 129 -3.86 3.54 1.85
CA SER A 129 -2.66 3.75 1.07
C SER A 129 -2.64 2.91 -0.21
N HIS A 130 -2.99 1.63 -0.11
CA HIS A 130 -2.98 0.75 -1.28
C HIS A 130 -4.11 1.03 -2.28
N GLN A 131 -5.29 1.50 -1.83
CA GLN A 131 -6.31 2.02 -2.75
C GLN A 131 -5.75 3.17 -3.61
N ALA A 132 -5.05 4.12 -2.97
CA ALA A 132 -4.44 5.24 -3.66
C ALA A 132 -3.29 4.79 -4.59
N ILE A 133 -2.40 3.92 -4.11
CA ILE A 133 -1.30 3.34 -4.91
C ILE A 133 -1.83 2.64 -6.16
N PHE A 134 -2.85 1.79 -6.03
CA PHE A 134 -3.45 1.10 -7.17
C PHE A 134 -4.24 2.05 -8.07
N ALA A 135 -4.69 3.21 -7.61
CA ALA A 135 -5.23 4.28 -8.47
C ALA A 135 -4.13 5.14 -9.15
N GLY A 136 -2.85 4.83 -8.95
CA GLY A 136 -1.71 5.56 -9.52
C GLY A 136 -1.15 6.67 -8.64
N PHE A 137 -1.61 6.81 -7.39
CA PHE A 137 -1.07 7.75 -6.41
C PHE A 137 -0.02 7.04 -5.56
N LEU A 138 1.20 6.92 -6.10
CA LEU A 138 2.39 6.49 -5.35
C LEU A 138 2.72 7.50 -4.24
N PRO A 139 3.58 7.14 -3.26
CA PRO A 139 4.14 8.13 -2.34
C PRO A 139 4.66 9.34 -3.09
N THR A 140 4.32 10.54 -2.60
CA THR A 140 4.59 11.82 -3.26
C THR A 140 5.90 12.41 -2.74
N PRO A 141 6.79 12.97 -3.58
CA PRO A 141 8.01 13.63 -3.10
C PRO A 141 7.73 14.61 -1.95
N ALA A 142 8.54 14.57 -0.89
CA ALA A 142 8.36 15.41 0.32
C ALA A 142 8.83 16.86 0.12
N ALA A 143 8.71 17.38 -1.10
CA ALA A 143 9.00 18.77 -1.46
C ALA A 143 7.71 19.47 -1.93
N PRO A 144 7.57 20.79 -1.73
CA PRO A 144 6.42 21.53 -2.24
C PRO A 144 6.33 21.49 -3.77
N GLY A 145 5.11 21.56 -4.30
CA GLY A 145 4.83 21.70 -5.72
C GLY A 145 4.18 20.47 -6.37
N PRO A 146 3.77 20.59 -7.64
CA PRO A 146 3.26 19.47 -8.41
C PRO A 146 4.40 18.51 -8.75
N HIS A 147 4.13 17.21 -8.67
CA HIS A 147 5.08 16.15 -9.00
C HIS A 147 4.47 15.22 -10.06
N PRO A 148 5.11 15.05 -11.23
CA PRO A 148 4.67 14.09 -12.23
C PRO A 148 4.49 12.69 -11.65
N ARG A 149 3.44 11.99 -12.07
CA ARG A 149 3.19 10.60 -11.66
C ARG A 149 3.69 9.62 -12.72
N LEU A 150 4.19 8.46 -12.28
CA LEU A 150 4.54 7.36 -13.20
C LEU A 150 3.31 6.80 -13.91
N PHE A 151 2.19 6.72 -13.17
CA PHE A 151 0.92 6.19 -13.66
C PHE A 151 -0.22 7.12 -13.27
N ALA A 152 -1.23 7.24 -14.12
CA ALA A 152 -2.44 7.99 -13.79
C ALA A 152 -3.68 7.36 -14.41
N ALA A 153 -4.72 7.15 -13.60
CA ALA A 153 -6.05 6.91 -14.13
C ALA A 153 -6.51 8.16 -14.90
N ARG A 154 -7.22 7.98 -16.01
CA ARG A 154 -7.84 9.10 -16.73
C ARG A 154 -9.04 9.62 -15.96
N PHE A 155 -8.91 10.80 -15.36
CA PHE A 155 -10.02 11.55 -14.77
C PHE A 155 -9.80 13.06 -14.97
N ALA A 156 -10.90 13.83 -14.96
CA ALA A 156 -10.84 15.28 -15.11
C ALA A 156 -10.18 15.92 -13.88
N GLY A 157 -9.31 16.92 -14.09
CA GLY A 157 -8.65 17.67 -13.00
C GLY A 157 -7.35 17.04 -12.49
N SER A 158 -6.75 16.08 -13.20
CA SER A 158 -5.39 15.60 -12.87
C SER A 158 -4.34 16.64 -13.29
N GLU A 159 -3.81 17.38 -12.31
CA GLU A 159 -2.75 18.39 -12.52
C GLU A 159 -1.33 17.80 -12.57
N THR A 160 -1.18 16.50 -12.29
CA THR A 160 0.12 15.81 -12.15
C THR A 160 0.35 14.71 -13.20
N THR A 161 -0.47 14.69 -14.24
CA THR A 161 -0.24 13.84 -15.42
C THR A 161 0.68 14.56 -16.40
N ALA A 162 1.85 14.01 -16.66
CA ALA A 162 2.85 14.57 -17.59
C ALA A 162 2.97 13.71 -18.86
N ARG A 163 3.74 14.19 -19.85
CA ARG A 163 3.96 13.50 -21.14
C ARG A 163 4.47 12.06 -21.00
N ARG A 164 5.33 11.81 -20.01
CA ARG A 164 5.96 10.51 -19.71
C ARG A 164 5.14 9.62 -18.76
N THR A 165 3.98 10.10 -18.29
CA THR A 165 3.06 9.34 -17.44
C THR A 165 2.30 8.32 -18.27
N TYR A 166 2.28 7.06 -17.85
CA TYR A 166 1.41 6.06 -18.44
C TYR A 166 -0.03 6.27 -17.95
N VAL A 167 -0.91 6.65 -18.88
CA VAL A 167 -2.34 6.89 -18.58
C VAL A 167 -3.17 5.66 -18.90
N PHE A 168 -4.03 5.25 -17.96
CA PHE A 168 -4.94 4.11 -18.11
C PHE A 168 -6.40 4.51 -17.91
N ASP A 169 -7.33 3.82 -18.59
CA ASP A 169 -8.77 4.15 -18.60
C ASP A 169 -9.61 3.28 -17.64
N THR A 170 -8.95 2.42 -16.87
CA THR A 170 -9.58 1.58 -15.83
C THR A 170 -9.63 2.28 -14.47
N PRO A 171 -10.48 1.83 -13.53
CA PRO A 171 -10.54 2.40 -12.18
C PRO A 171 -9.23 2.29 -11.39
N ASP A 172 -8.40 1.30 -11.73
CA ASP A 172 -7.14 1.01 -11.07
C ASP A 172 -6.08 0.54 -12.09
N LEU A 173 -4.81 0.73 -11.72
CA LEU A 173 -3.61 0.36 -12.48
C LEU A 173 -3.54 -1.14 -12.73
N VAL A 174 -4.02 -1.98 -11.81
CA VAL A 174 -3.95 -3.44 -11.93
C VAL A 174 -4.79 -3.90 -13.12
N SER A 175 -6.04 -3.44 -13.18
CA SER A 175 -6.95 -3.65 -14.30
C SER A 175 -6.40 -3.06 -15.60
N GLY A 176 -5.74 -1.90 -15.54
CA GLY A 176 -5.15 -1.23 -16.70
C GLY A 176 -3.99 -2.03 -17.30
N LEU A 177 -3.10 -2.53 -16.44
CA LEU A 177 -1.99 -3.40 -16.86
C LEU A 177 -2.51 -4.75 -17.37
N ALA A 178 -3.55 -5.31 -16.76
CA ALA A 178 -4.22 -6.50 -17.28
C ALA A 178 -4.76 -6.29 -18.70
N ALA A 179 -5.39 -5.14 -18.97
CA ALA A 179 -5.83 -4.76 -20.32
C ALA A 179 -4.66 -4.56 -21.30
N ALA A 180 -3.51 -4.09 -20.81
CA ALA A 180 -2.25 -4.02 -21.57
C ALA A 180 -1.53 -5.38 -21.77
N GLY A 181 -2.18 -6.49 -21.41
CA GLY A 181 -1.71 -7.85 -21.63
C GLY A 181 -0.75 -8.39 -20.57
N TYR A 182 -0.63 -7.72 -19.42
CA TYR A 182 0.10 -8.24 -18.28
C TYR A 182 -0.69 -9.38 -17.60
N ARG A 183 0.04 -10.37 -17.09
CA ARG A 183 -0.39 -11.22 -15.99
C ARG A 183 -0.19 -10.43 -14.71
N THR A 184 -1.27 -10.15 -13.98
CA THR A 184 -1.22 -9.41 -12.71
C THR A 184 -1.27 -10.39 -11.55
N VAL A 185 -0.28 -10.33 -10.66
CA VAL A 185 -0.15 -11.24 -9.53
C VAL A 185 0.10 -10.46 -8.25
N CYS A 186 -0.65 -10.79 -7.19
CA CYS A 186 -0.46 -10.28 -5.84
C CYS A 186 0.11 -11.38 -4.93
N VAL A 187 1.19 -11.09 -4.21
CA VAL A 187 1.68 -11.89 -3.08
C VAL A 187 1.49 -11.07 -1.81
N GLY A 188 0.45 -11.41 -1.04
CA GLY A 188 0.00 -10.67 0.14
C GLY A 188 0.75 -11.06 1.41
N GLY A 189 0.87 -10.12 2.35
CA GLY A 189 1.48 -10.37 3.67
C GLY A 189 0.57 -9.98 4.84
N VAL A 190 -0.05 -8.80 4.81
CA VAL A 190 -0.86 -8.29 5.93
C VAL A 190 -2.36 -8.53 5.75
N GLY A 191 -3.14 -8.21 6.80
CA GLY A 191 -4.58 -8.56 6.93
C GLY A 191 -5.45 -8.25 5.71
N PHE A 192 -5.19 -7.14 5.02
CA PHE A 192 -5.94 -6.69 3.84
C PHE A 192 -5.62 -7.47 2.55
N PHE A 193 -4.60 -8.33 2.59
CA PHE A 193 -4.15 -9.15 1.47
C PHE A 193 -4.23 -10.66 1.74
N THR A 194 -4.99 -11.07 2.76
CA THR A 194 -5.04 -12.46 3.22
C THR A 194 -5.92 -13.38 2.39
N ASN A 195 -6.78 -12.84 1.53
CA ASN A 195 -7.92 -13.55 0.93
C ASN A 195 -8.90 -14.16 1.96
N ARG A 196 -8.81 -13.73 3.23
CA ARG A 196 -9.67 -14.20 4.32
C ARG A 196 -10.68 -13.13 4.71
N GLY A 197 -11.92 -13.55 4.90
CA GLY A 197 -13.03 -12.64 5.17
C GLY A 197 -13.34 -11.71 3.99
N ALA A 198 -14.46 -10.97 4.09
CA ALA A 198 -14.89 -10.09 3.01
C ALA A 198 -13.88 -8.97 2.72
N LEU A 199 -13.29 -8.38 3.77
CA LEU A 199 -12.35 -7.27 3.63
C LEU A 199 -10.98 -7.70 3.13
N GLY A 200 -10.46 -8.85 3.57
CA GLY A 200 -9.13 -9.35 3.20
C GLY A 200 -9.03 -9.85 1.75
N GLY A 201 -10.15 -9.94 1.03
CA GLY A 201 -10.21 -10.25 -0.41
C GLY A 201 -10.38 -9.03 -1.32
N VAL A 202 -10.58 -7.82 -0.78
CA VAL A 202 -10.88 -6.63 -1.61
C VAL A 202 -9.67 -6.22 -2.46
N LEU A 203 -8.51 -5.99 -1.84
CA LEU A 203 -7.31 -5.58 -2.58
C LEU A 203 -6.73 -6.72 -3.44
N PRO A 204 -6.63 -7.98 -2.94
CA PRO A 204 -6.25 -9.11 -3.78
C PRO A 204 -7.17 -9.33 -4.98
N GLY A 205 -8.47 -9.05 -4.83
CA GLY A 205 -9.47 -9.22 -5.88
C GLY A 205 -9.29 -8.31 -7.11
N LEU A 206 -8.41 -7.31 -7.03
CA LEU A 206 -8.00 -6.50 -8.20
C LEU A 206 -7.08 -7.28 -9.16
N PHE A 207 -6.42 -8.33 -8.68
CA PHE A 207 -5.43 -9.09 -9.45
C PHE A 207 -6.04 -10.32 -10.10
N GLN A 208 -5.49 -10.73 -11.25
CA GLN A 208 -5.88 -11.98 -11.91
C GLN A 208 -5.46 -13.23 -11.12
N GLU A 209 -4.50 -13.06 -10.22
CA GLU A 209 -3.93 -14.11 -9.38
C GLU A 209 -3.50 -13.49 -8.04
N SER A 210 -3.84 -14.14 -6.93
CA SER A 210 -3.43 -13.67 -5.62
C SER A 210 -3.04 -14.84 -4.72
N HIS A 211 -1.97 -14.67 -3.96
CA HIS A 211 -1.44 -15.68 -3.05
C HIS A 211 -1.33 -15.14 -1.64
N TRP A 212 -1.77 -15.95 -0.68
CA TRP A 212 -1.50 -15.75 0.74
C TRP A 212 -1.45 -17.10 1.44
N GLU A 213 -0.49 -17.26 2.35
CA GLU A 213 -0.32 -18.43 3.22
C GLU A 213 0.00 -17.95 4.64
N PRO A 214 -0.29 -18.72 5.70
CA PRO A 214 0.06 -18.34 7.08
C PRO A 214 1.52 -17.92 7.24
N GLU A 215 2.42 -18.59 6.52
CA GLU A 215 3.85 -18.33 6.51
C GLU A 215 4.19 -16.95 5.95
N PHE A 216 3.33 -16.32 5.15
CA PHE A 216 3.54 -14.96 4.61
C PHE A 216 3.07 -13.88 5.59
N GLY A 217 2.36 -14.27 6.66
CA GLY A 217 1.72 -13.36 7.60
C GLY A 217 2.68 -12.64 8.54
N VAL A 218 2.17 -11.58 9.18
CA VAL A 218 2.90 -10.76 10.16
C VAL A 218 3.41 -11.53 11.39
N ALA A 219 2.83 -12.69 11.69
CA ALA A 219 3.25 -13.53 12.80
C ALA A 219 4.40 -14.50 12.44
N SER A 220 4.83 -14.52 11.18
CA SER A 220 5.83 -15.47 10.69
C SER A 220 7.23 -14.84 10.66
N PRO A 221 8.23 -15.43 11.34
CA PRO A 221 9.61 -14.95 11.31
C PRO A 221 10.31 -15.17 9.96
N VAL A 222 9.71 -15.99 9.09
CA VAL A 222 10.20 -16.32 7.75
C VAL A 222 9.31 -15.74 6.64
N SER A 223 8.50 -14.73 6.98
CA SER A 223 7.46 -14.18 6.10
C SER A 223 7.95 -13.79 4.72
N PHE A 224 8.93 -12.89 4.67
CA PHE A 224 9.45 -12.43 3.38
C PHE A 224 10.18 -13.53 2.60
N GLU A 225 10.96 -14.40 3.26
CA GLU A 225 11.59 -15.54 2.60
C GLU A 225 10.55 -16.44 1.91
N ALA A 226 9.47 -16.80 2.61
CA ALA A 226 8.39 -17.61 2.04
C ALA A 226 7.66 -16.90 0.88
N GLN A 227 7.46 -15.58 0.99
CA GLN A 227 6.94 -14.77 -0.12
C GLN A 227 7.88 -14.79 -1.34
N VAL A 228 9.19 -14.68 -1.13
CA VAL A 228 10.19 -14.75 -2.21
C VAL A 228 10.17 -16.12 -2.90
N GLU A 229 10.08 -17.22 -2.14
CA GLU A 229 9.96 -18.56 -2.72
C GLU A 229 8.68 -18.72 -3.56
N ARG A 230 7.57 -18.13 -3.13
CA ARG A 230 6.34 -18.08 -3.93
C ARG A 230 6.56 -17.33 -5.24
N VAL A 231 7.25 -16.18 -5.20
CA VAL A 231 7.57 -15.39 -6.38
C VAL A 231 8.47 -16.17 -7.34
N GLU A 232 9.51 -16.84 -6.86
CA GLU A 232 10.39 -17.67 -7.68
C GLU A 232 9.59 -18.74 -8.45
N ARG A 233 8.61 -19.39 -7.79
CA ARG A 233 7.70 -20.36 -8.45
C ARG A 233 6.80 -19.71 -9.50
N ILE A 234 6.23 -18.54 -9.20
CA ILE A 234 5.38 -17.79 -10.15
C ILE A 234 6.19 -17.44 -11.41
N VAL A 235 7.38 -16.87 -11.24
CA VAL A 235 8.23 -16.45 -12.35
C VAL A 235 8.67 -17.65 -13.18
N ALA A 236 9.10 -18.75 -12.55
CA ALA A 236 9.52 -19.97 -13.25
C ALA A 236 8.38 -20.60 -14.08
N GLY A 237 7.13 -20.50 -13.60
CA GLY A 237 5.95 -21.02 -14.29
C GLY A 237 5.40 -20.10 -15.39
N LEU A 238 5.87 -18.85 -15.51
CA LEU A 238 5.27 -17.87 -16.40
C LEU A 238 5.91 -17.88 -17.81
N PRO A 239 5.13 -18.11 -18.89
CA PRO A 239 5.67 -18.14 -20.25
C PRO A 239 6.40 -16.84 -20.62
N ARG A 240 7.53 -16.95 -21.33
CA ARG A 240 8.41 -15.82 -21.68
C ARG A 240 7.74 -14.73 -22.50
N GLN A 241 6.61 -14.99 -23.16
CA GLN A 241 5.82 -14.01 -23.91
C GLN A 241 4.88 -13.18 -23.00
N ARG A 242 4.54 -13.69 -21.82
CA ARG A 242 3.59 -13.04 -20.90
C ARG A 242 4.32 -12.07 -19.98
N ARG A 243 3.95 -10.78 -20.04
CA ARG A 243 4.39 -9.75 -19.08
C ARG A 243 3.82 -9.96 -17.71
N LEU A 244 4.62 -9.69 -16.69
CA LEU A 244 4.28 -9.83 -15.29
C LEU A 244 4.20 -8.44 -14.69
N PHE A 245 3.06 -8.14 -14.07
CA PHE A 245 2.99 -7.12 -13.04
C PHE A 245 2.85 -7.87 -11.71
N LEU A 246 3.91 -7.85 -10.93
CA LEU A 246 3.96 -8.47 -9.61
C LEU A 246 3.85 -7.38 -8.55
N PHE A 247 2.87 -7.55 -7.67
CA PHE A 247 2.77 -6.81 -6.43
C PHE A 247 3.16 -7.71 -5.26
N VAL A 248 4.02 -7.22 -4.36
CA VAL A 248 4.39 -7.90 -3.13
C VAL A 248 4.20 -6.95 -1.96
N ASN A 249 3.35 -7.34 -1.01
CA ASN A 249 3.16 -6.64 0.27
C ASN A 249 3.98 -7.36 1.35
N VAL A 250 5.11 -6.78 1.73
CA VAL A 250 6.05 -7.38 2.69
C VAL A 250 5.57 -7.14 4.11
N SER A 251 5.24 -8.22 4.82
CA SER A 251 4.68 -8.16 6.18
C SER A 251 5.71 -8.05 7.29
N ALA A 252 6.99 -8.34 7.03
CA ALA A 252 8.02 -8.53 8.06
C ALA A 252 8.25 -7.32 8.98
N LEU A 253 8.00 -6.10 8.49
CA LEU A 253 8.15 -4.88 9.27
C LEU A 253 6.90 -4.54 10.09
N HIS A 254 5.73 -5.01 9.66
CA HIS A 254 4.49 -4.81 10.40
C HIS A 254 4.54 -5.62 11.70
N GLN A 255 4.02 -5.02 12.77
CA GLN A 255 3.92 -5.66 14.08
C GLN A 255 3.14 -7.00 14.05
N PRO A 256 3.57 -8.02 14.82
CA PRO A 256 4.78 -8.06 15.64
C PRO A 256 6.07 -8.18 14.82
N ASN A 257 7.13 -7.47 15.20
CA ASN A 257 8.45 -7.54 14.56
C ASN A 257 9.62 -7.75 15.53
N TRP A 258 9.36 -7.84 16.84
CA TRP A 258 10.34 -8.09 17.90
C TRP A 258 11.25 -9.29 17.63
N PHE A 259 10.71 -10.37 17.06
CA PHE A 259 11.46 -11.61 16.81
C PHE A 259 12.54 -11.47 15.73
N HIS A 260 12.60 -10.36 14.99
CA HIS A 260 13.70 -10.10 14.07
C HIS A 260 14.96 -9.58 14.76
N LEU A 261 14.85 -9.05 15.99
CA LEU A 261 15.99 -8.60 16.77
C LEU A 261 16.54 -9.76 17.63
N PRO A 262 17.81 -10.18 17.44
CA PRO A 262 18.40 -11.23 18.26
C PRO A 262 18.35 -10.88 19.76
N GLY A 263 17.79 -11.78 20.55
CA GLY A 263 17.69 -11.63 22.00
C GLY A 263 16.45 -10.88 22.51
N ALA A 264 15.63 -10.30 21.62
CA ALA A 264 14.34 -9.73 22.01
C ALA A 264 13.28 -10.81 22.19
N SER A 265 12.33 -10.56 23.10
CA SER A 265 11.17 -11.40 23.34
C SER A 265 9.85 -10.66 23.08
N ARG A 266 8.74 -11.37 23.18
CA ARG A 266 7.40 -10.79 23.06
C ARG A 266 7.13 -9.73 24.14
N GLU A 267 7.70 -9.92 25.32
CA GLU A 267 7.55 -9.03 26.48
C GLU A 267 8.28 -7.69 26.28
N ASP A 268 9.39 -7.68 25.53
CA ASP A 268 10.10 -6.45 25.15
C ASP A 268 9.26 -5.59 24.18
N GLY A 269 8.40 -6.24 23.40
CA GLY A 269 7.54 -5.59 22.40
C GLY A 269 8.31 -5.06 21.19
N ASP A 270 7.57 -4.44 20.27
CA ASP A 270 8.17 -3.85 19.08
C ASP A 270 8.70 -2.44 19.38
N SER A 271 9.82 -2.12 18.75
CA SER A 271 10.52 -0.84 18.87
C SER A 271 11.14 -0.43 17.54
N ARG A 272 11.70 0.77 17.50
CA ARG A 272 12.52 1.20 16.34
C ARG A 272 13.70 0.26 16.07
N ALA A 273 14.26 -0.38 17.10
CA ALA A 273 15.38 -1.32 16.96
C ALA A 273 14.95 -2.65 16.31
N THR A 274 13.78 -3.17 16.70
CA THR A 274 13.23 -4.39 16.09
C THR A 274 12.75 -4.14 14.66
N HIS A 275 12.22 -2.93 14.39
CA HIS A 275 11.91 -2.44 13.05
C HIS A 275 13.13 -2.40 12.13
N ALA A 276 14.26 -1.91 12.64
CA ALA A 276 15.53 -1.89 11.91
C ALA A 276 16.02 -3.32 11.59
N ALA A 277 15.98 -4.22 12.59
CA ALA A 277 16.35 -5.62 12.41
C ALA A 277 15.46 -6.35 11.39
N ALA A 278 14.16 -6.02 11.35
CA ALA A 278 13.21 -6.52 10.35
C ALA A 278 13.57 -6.05 8.93
N LEU A 279 14.00 -4.79 8.75
CA LEU A 279 14.45 -4.31 7.44
C LEU A 279 15.73 -5.00 6.98
N GLU A 280 16.69 -5.25 7.88
CA GLU A 280 17.88 -6.05 7.56
C GLU A 280 17.52 -7.50 7.21
N TYR A 281 16.49 -8.07 7.84
CA TYR A 281 15.94 -9.35 7.42
C TYR A 281 15.39 -9.30 5.99
N VAL A 282 14.60 -8.29 5.65
CA VAL A 282 14.12 -8.10 4.28
C VAL A 282 15.28 -7.97 3.30
N ASP A 283 16.31 -7.18 3.62
CA ASP A 283 17.48 -6.98 2.76
C ASP A 283 18.20 -8.30 2.43
N ARG A 284 18.31 -9.23 3.39
CA ARG A 284 18.95 -10.54 3.15
C ARG A 284 18.28 -11.35 2.04
N HIS A 285 16.97 -11.20 1.83
CA HIS A 285 16.20 -11.99 0.86
C HIS A 285 15.83 -11.22 -0.40
N VAL A 286 15.85 -9.87 -0.39
CA VAL A 286 15.40 -9.05 -1.52
C VAL A 286 16.23 -9.26 -2.79
N GLY A 287 17.51 -9.63 -2.65
CA GLY A 287 18.37 -9.97 -3.78
C GLY A 287 17.83 -11.15 -4.60
N ARG A 288 17.23 -12.15 -3.94
CA ARG A 288 16.56 -13.28 -4.61
C ARG A 288 15.31 -12.83 -5.36
N LEU A 289 14.50 -11.96 -4.76
CA LEU A 289 13.34 -11.37 -5.42
C LEU A 289 13.73 -10.63 -6.70
N PHE A 290 14.74 -9.76 -6.62
CA PHE A 290 15.21 -8.99 -7.76
C PHE A 290 15.80 -9.89 -8.86
N ALA A 291 16.59 -10.90 -8.48
CA ALA A 291 17.11 -11.88 -9.44
C ALA A 291 15.99 -12.67 -10.12
N ALA A 292 14.94 -13.06 -9.39
CA ALA A 292 13.77 -13.70 -9.98
C ALA A 292 13.09 -12.74 -11.00
N MET A 293 12.84 -11.50 -10.60
CA MET A 293 12.15 -10.53 -11.47
C MET A 293 12.92 -10.16 -12.74
N SER A 294 14.25 -10.16 -12.72
CA SER A 294 15.06 -9.90 -13.93
C SER A 294 15.45 -11.16 -14.71
N SER A 295 15.18 -12.36 -14.20
CA SER A 295 15.62 -13.63 -14.82
C SER A 295 15.06 -13.87 -16.23
N ARG A 296 13.89 -13.31 -16.55
CA ARG A 296 13.22 -13.52 -17.85
C ARG A 296 13.38 -12.35 -18.79
N ARG A 297 13.40 -11.13 -18.26
CA ARG A 297 13.48 -9.87 -19.01
C ARG A 297 13.78 -8.72 -18.07
N ARG A 298 14.06 -7.56 -18.66
CA ARG A 298 14.24 -6.33 -17.90
C ARG A 298 12.96 -6.01 -17.12
N CYS A 299 13.13 -5.60 -15.87
CA CYS A 299 12.04 -5.29 -14.97
C CYS A 299 12.18 -3.85 -14.46
N PHE A 300 11.10 -3.08 -14.49
CA PHE A 300 11.02 -1.81 -13.79
C PHE A 300 10.44 -2.06 -12.40
N ALA A 301 11.25 -1.77 -11.37
CA ALA A 301 10.91 -2.00 -9.97
C ALA A 301 10.61 -0.67 -9.27
N ILE A 302 9.51 -0.65 -8.52
CA ILE A 302 9.17 0.39 -7.56
C ILE A 302 9.23 -0.26 -6.17
N VAL A 303 10.07 0.29 -5.30
CA VAL A 303 10.20 -0.12 -3.90
C VAL A 303 9.83 1.06 -3.03
N CYS A 304 8.79 0.91 -2.23
CA CYS A 304 8.35 1.98 -1.34
C CYS A 304 7.72 1.42 -0.07
N SER A 305 7.40 2.31 0.87
CA SER A 305 6.45 1.97 1.93
C SER A 305 5.08 2.55 1.62
N ASP A 306 4.04 1.86 2.11
CA ASP A 306 2.66 2.31 2.03
C ASP A 306 2.35 3.36 3.11
N HIS A 307 2.91 3.20 4.31
CA HIS A 307 2.91 4.14 5.42
C HIS A 307 4.01 3.76 6.42
N GLY A 308 4.31 4.61 7.38
CA GLY A 308 5.19 4.27 8.51
C GLY A 308 4.43 3.82 9.77
N THR A 309 5.11 3.80 10.91
CA THR A 309 4.53 3.44 12.22
C THR A 309 5.25 4.16 13.36
N ALA A 310 4.55 4.48 14.44
CA ALA A 310 5.09 5.08 15.65
C ALA A 310 5.39 4.01 16.72
N TYR A 311 6.48 4.21 17.46
CA TYR A 311 6.95 3.35 18.56
C TYR A 311 7.01 4.12 19.89
N GLY A 312 5.98 4.91 20.19
CA GLY A 312 5.96 5.84 21.32
C GLY A 312 6.41 7.26 20.96
N ASP A 313 6.69 7.54 19.67
CA ASP A 313 7.03 8.87 19.18
C ASP A 313 5.93 9.88 19.58
N ASP A 314 6.30 10.92 20.33
CA ASP A 314 5.39 11.93 20.89
C ASP A 314 4.19 11.34 21.67
N GLY A 315 4.34 10.16 22.26
CA GLY A 315 3.28 9.45 22.98
C GLY A 315 2.32 8.66 22.07
N TYR A 316 2.60 8.57 20.77
CA TYR A 316 1.82 7.80 19.80
C TYR A 316 2.45 6.44 19.49
N THR A 317 1.61 5.42 19.33
CA THR A 317 2.03 4.06 18.93
C THR A 317 1.17 3.57 17.78
N GLY A 318 1.80 2.92 16.80
CA GLY A 318 1.15 2.38 15.62
C GLY A 318 0.93 3.40 14.51
N HIS A 319 -0.12 3.19 13.72
CA HIS A 319 -0.46 3.98 12.53
C HIS A 319 -1.96 4.32 12.54
N ARG A 320 -2.48 4.96 11.46
CA ARG A 320 -3.78 5.69 11.41
C ARG A 320 -3.77 7.02 12.17
N LEU A 321 -2.67 7.76 12.09
CA LEU A 321 -2.47 9.03 12.78
C LEU A 321 -1.62 10.01 11.95
N GLY A 322 -1.73 11.30 12.27
CA GLY A 322 -1.11 12.43 11.53
C GLY A 322 0.35 12.72 11.87
N HIS A 323 1.13 11.72 12.29
CA HIS A 323 2.51 11.90 12.76
C HIS A 323 3.54 11.68 11.65
N GLU A 324 4.68 12.37 11.70
CA GLU A 324 5.73 12.29 10.66
C GLU A 324 6.25 10.84 10.48
N ALA A 325 6.39 10.09 11.58
CA ALA A 325 6.79 8.68 11.55
C ALA A 325 5.81 7.77 10.78
N VAL A 326 4.56 8.19 10.54
CA VAL A 326 3.56 7.44 9.75
C VAL A 326 3.46 7.96 8.33
N TRP A 327 3.56 9.27 8.12
CA TRP A 327 3.39 9.86 6.79
C TRP A 327 4.67 9.91 5.97
N THR A 328 5.84 9.89 6.60
CA THR A 328 7.12 9.93 5.87
C THR A 328 7.63 8.54 5.59
N VAL A 329 7.70 8.21 4.30
CA VAL A 329 8.04 6.89 3.78
C VAL A 329 9.22 6.93 2.82
N PRO A 330 10.03 5.86 2.75
CA PRO A 330 11.06 5.73 1.73
C PRO A 330 10.44 5.33 0.39
N TYR A 331 11.06 5.79 -0.69
CA TYR A 331 10.70 5.44 -2.06
C TYR A 331 11.96 5.32 -2.92
N ALA A 332 11.94 4.38 -3.85
CA ALA A 332 12.87 4.33 -4.98
C ALA A 332 12.20 3.60 -6.16
N HIS A 333 12.64 3.93 -7.38
CA HIS A 333 12.39 3.11 -8.55
C HIS A 333 13.67 2.96 -9.37
N PHE A 334 13.80 1.83 -10.08
CA PHE A 334 14.99 1.52 -10.88
C PHE A 334 14.70 0.36 -11.85
N PHE A 335 15.59 0.20 -12.84
CA PHE A 335 15.58 -0.96 -13.72
C PHE A 335 16.44 -2.09 -13.14
N LEU A 336 15.89 -3.30 -13.17
CA LEU A 336 16.60 -4.55 -12.97
C LEU A 336 16.91 -5.15 -14.34
N GLU A 337 18.18 -5.17 -14.69
CA GLU A 337 18.63 -5.75 -15.96
C GLU A 337 18.70 -7.28 -15.86
N PRO A 338 18.37 -8.01 -16.94
CA PRO A 338 18.61 -9.45 -17.01
C PRO A 338 20.09 -9.74 -16.83
N SER A 339 20.41 -10.81 -16.10
CA SER A 339 21.76 -11.38 -16.14
C SER A 339 22.08 -11.75 -17.59
N ALA A 340 23.24 -11.29 -18.07
CA ALA A 340 23.73 -11.53 -19.43
C ALA A 340 23.92 -13.02 -19.75
#